data_AF-A0AAV2DV87-F1
#
_entry.id   AF-A0AAV2DV87-F1
#
_cell.length_a   1.000
_cell.length_b   1.000
_cell.length_c   1.000
_cell.angle_alpha   90.00
_cell.angle_beta   90.00
_cell.angle_gamma   90.00
#
_symmetry.space_group_name_H-M   'P 1'
#
loop_
_entity.id
_entity.type
_entity.pdbx_description
1 polymer ?
#
loop_
_entity_poly.entity_id
_entity_poly.type
_entity_poly.pdbx_seq_one_letter_code
_entity_poly.pdbx_strand_id
1 'polypeptide(L)'
;MAAPANPPPVNWAQLFGVGKDNRLRYVAPTLDKGDLVIPQAVQDEGAARWRNSLMGQFLAKPPSLFKICRWAQRFWGRDGKVLVTLLGDLLIMFHLPNSDSCNWVFENGPWHCEGNPLFV
;
A
#
# COMPACT_ATOMS: atom_id res chain seq x y z
N MET A 1 -15.23 55.57 1.63
CA MET A 1 -15.31 54.28 2.38
C MET A 1 -14.22 53.38 1.82
N ALA A 2 -13.20 53.05 2.61
CA ALA A 2 -12.09 52.21 2.16
C ALA A 2 -12.49 50.72 2.25
N ALA A 3 -12.13 49.93 1.23
CA ALA A 3 -12.41 48.50 1.19
C ALA A 3 -11.63 47.75 2.29
N PRO A 4 -12.21 46.71 2.93
CA PRO A 4 -11.50 45.93 3.92
C PRO A 4 -10.32 45.19 3.27
N ALA A 5 -9.14 45.30 3.87
CA ALA A 5 -7.94 44.63 3.41
C ALA A 5 -8.13 43.11 3.45
N ASN A 6 -7.75 42.44 2.35
CA ASN A 6 -7.76 40.97 2.30
C ASN A 6 -6.86 40.40 3.41
N PRO A 7 -7.30 39.35 4.13
CA PRO A 7 -6.45 38.69 5.11
C PRO A 7 -5.20 38.13 4.42
N PRO A 8 -4.04 38.14 5.11
CA PRO A 8 -2.81 37.61 4.56
C PRO A 8 -2.99 36.12 4.19
N PRO A 9 -2.34 35.65 3.11
CA PRO A 9 -2.47 34.27 2.67
C PRO A 9 -2.04 33.32 3.79
N VAL A 10 -2.99 32.49 4.24
CA VAL A 10 -2.75 31.51 5.30
C VAL A 10 -1.71 30.51 4.82
N ASN A 11 -0.57 30.47 5.51
CA ASN A 11 0.42 29.43 5.29
C ASN A 11 -0.17 28.12 5.85
N TRP A 12 -0.37 27.13 4.98
CA TRP A 12 -0.91 25.81 5.34
C TRP A 12 -0.21 25.16 6.55
N ALA A 13 1.08 25.44 6.76
CA ALA A 13 1.84 24.93 7.90
C ALA A 13 1.29 25.42 9.26
N GLN A 14 0.60 26.56 9.30
CA GLN A 14 0.03 27.13 10.53
C GLN A 14 -1.29 26.45 10.94
N LEU A 15 -1.94 25.71 10.04
CA LEU A 15 -3.20 24.99 10.31
C LEU A 15 -2.98 23.72 11.13
N PHE A 16 -1.77 23.17 11.09
CA PHE A 16 -1.38 21.99 11.86
C PHE A 16 -0.66 22.48 13.11
N GLY A 17 -1.39 22.60 14.22
CA GLY A 17 -0.85 23.04 15.50
C GLY A 17 0.47 22.32 15.82
N VAL A 18 1.51 23.10 16.14
CA VAL A 18 2.84 22.59 16.46
C VAL A 18 2.77 21.89 17.83
N GLY A 19 2.28 20.65 17.84
CA GLY A 19 2.50 19.73 18.94
C GLY A 19 4.01 19.54 19.09
N LYS A 20 4.53 19.65 20.31
CA LYS A 20 5.96 19.70 20.60
C LYS A 20 6.76 18.52 20.00
N ASP A 21 6.09 17.41 19.67
CA ASP A 21 6.71 16.18 19.15
C ASP A 21 6.23 15.74 17.75
N ASN A 22 5.35 16.49 17.07
CA ASN A 22 4.80 16.13 15.75
C ASN A 22 5.40 16.95 14.60
N ARG A 23 6.72 17.15 14.61
CA ARG A 23 7.41 17.81 13.49
C ARG A 23 7.60 16.84 12.34
N LEU A 24 6.64 16.81 11.41
CA LEU A 24 6.84 16.18 10.11
C LEU A 24 8.06 16.85 9.45
N ARG A 25 9.05 16.03 9.07
CA ARG A 25 10.21 16.51 8.34
C ARG A 25 9.76 16.85 6.93
N TYR A 26 9.89 18.12 6.56
CA TYR A 26 9.78 18.51 5.16
C TYR A 26 10.91 17.85 4.37
N VAL A 27 10.55 17.11 3.34
CA VAL A 27 11.49 16.55 2.35
C VAL A 27 11.25 17.31 1.05
N ALA A 28 12.24 18.09 0.64
CA ALA A 28 12.14 18.84 -0.61
C ALA A 28 12.05 17.87 -1.80
N PRO A 29 11.14 18.11 -2.76
CA PRO A 29 11.05 17.30 -3.97
C PRO A 29 12.37 17.39 -4.75
N THR A 30 12.81 16.26 -5.31
CA THR A 30 13.94 16.25 -6.24
C THR A 30 13.40 16.60 -7.62
N LEU A 31 13.98 17.61 -8.27
CA LEU A 31 13.60 18.02 -9.61
C LEU A 31 14.71 17.62 -10.60
N ASP A 32 14.35 16.94 -11.68
CA ASP A 32 15.22 16.75 -12.85
C ASP A 32 14.61 17.51 -14.02
N LYS A 33 15.31 18.54 -14.52
CA LYS A 33 14.86 19.39 -15.65
C LYS A 33 13.44 19.97 -15.51
N GLY A 34 12.97 20.15 -14.28
CA GLY A 34 11.63 20.68 -13.97
C GLY A 34 10.59 19.61 -13.64
N ASP A 35 10.90 18.32 -13.85
CA ASP A 35 10.03 17.21 -13.51
C ASP A 35 10.30 16.70 -12.09
N LEU A 36 9.23 16.32 -11.39
CA LEU A 36 9.31 15.70 -10.08
C LEU A 36 9.86 14.27 -10.22
N VAL A 37 11.00 14.00 -9.59
CA VAL A 37 11.63 12.68 -9.59
C VAL A 37 11.65 12.11 -8.18
N ILE A 38 11.28 10.83 -8.06
CA ILE A 38 11.43 10.08 -6.82
C ILE A 38 12.90 9.64 -6.74
N PRO A 39 13.64 9.96 -5.65
CA PRO A 39 15.03 9.53 -5.51
C PRO A 39 15.17 8.02 -5.65
N GLN A 40 16.20 7.56 -6.36
CA GLN A 40 16.41 6.13 -6.63
C GLN A 40 16.44 5.29 -5.35
N ALA A 41 17.08 5.80 -4.28
CA ALA A 41 17.13 5.11 -3.00
C ALA A 41 15.73 4.80 -2.41
N VAL A 42 14.76 5.71 -2.59
CA VAL A 42 13.36 5.51 -2.14
C VAL A 42 12.65 4.49 -3.03
N GLN A 43 12.93 4.49 -4.33
CA GLN A 43 12.39 3.50 -5.25
C GLN A 43 12.94 2.10 -4.93
N ASP A 44 14.25 1.98 -4.67
CA ASP A 44 14.90 0.72 -4.33
C ASP A 44 14.40 0.17 -2.99
N GLU A 45 14.24 1.03 -1.99
CA GLU A 45 13.63 0.68 -0.70
C GLU A 45 12.19 0.18 -0.89
N GLY A 46 11.39 0.90 -1.70
CA GLY A 46 10.03 0.51 -2.04
C GLY A 46 9.99 -0.85 -2.76
N ALA A 47 10.82 -1.02 -3.79
CA ALA A 47 10.91 -2.25 -4.55
C ALA A 47 11.33 -3.43 -3.67
N ALA A 48 12.31 -3.23 -2.78
CA ALA A 48 12.74 -4.25 -1.83
C ALA A 48 11.62 -4.62 -0.85
N ARG A 49 10.92 -3.62 -0.31
CA ARG A 49 9.81 -3.81 0.65
C ARG A 49 8.65 -4.59 0.04
N TRP A 50 8.32 -4.35 -1.23
CA TRP A 50 7.16 -4.94 -1.90
C TRP A 50 7.51 -6.12 -2.83
N ARG A 51 8.78 -6.56 -2.87
CA ARG A 51 9.27 -7.60 -3.79
C ARG A 51 8.48 -8.91 -3.73
N ASN A 52 8.06 -9.32 -2.53
CA ASN A 52 7.35 -10.59 -2.32
C ASN A 52 5.84 -10.36 -2.17
N SER A 53 5.31 -9.32 -2.82
CA SER A 53 3.88 -9.02 -2.78
C SER A 53 3.18 -9.41 -4.08
N LEU A 54 1.99 -9.99 -3.95
CA LEU A 54 1.09 -10.32 -5.05
C LEU A 54 -0.21 -9.52 -4.93
N MET A 55 -0.70 -9.02 -6.05
CA MET A 55 -2.00 -8.37 -6.13
C MET A 55 -3.04 -9.42 -6.53
N GLY A 56 -4.03 -9.63 -5.67
CA GLY A 56 -5.16 -10.48 -5.95
C GLY A 56 -6.40 -9.67 -6.36
N GLN A 57 -7.20 -10.22 -7.27
CA GLN A 57 -8.51 -9.73 -7.64
C GLN A 57 -9.59 -10.80 -7.49
N PHE A 58 -10.64 -10.48 -6.75
CA PHE A 58 -11.86 -11.30 -6.67
C PHE A 58 -12.82 -10.95 -7.82
N LEU A 59 -13.49 -11.96 -8.39
CA LEU A 59 -14.52 -11.73 -9.43
C LEU A 59 -15.88 -11.31 -8.86
N ALA A 60 -16.10 -11.56 -7.58
CA ALA A 60 -17.33 -11.23 -6.86
C ALA A 60 -16.99 -10.58 -5.52
N LYS A 61 -18.01 -10.19 -4.76
CA LYS A 61 -17.83 -9.59 -3.44
C LYS A 61 -16.90 -10.45 -2.58
N PRO A 62 -15.75 -9.93 -2.14
CA PRO A 62 -14.79 -10.71 -1.38
C PRO A 62 -15.39 -11.17 -0.05
N PRO A 63 -14.92 -12.31 0.49
CA PRO A 63 -15.18 -12.66 1.88
C PRO A 63 -14.66 -11.56 2.82
N SER A 64 -15.05 -11.62 4.09
CA SER A 64 -14.49 -10.66 5.07
C SER A 64 -12.97 -10.80 5.16
N LEU A 65 -12.26 -9.69 5.43
CA LEU A 65 -10.80 -9.67 5.54
C LEU A 65 -10.27 -10.76 6.48
N PHE A 66 -10.95 -10.99 7.61
CA PHE A 66 -10.59 -12.06 8.54
C PHE A 66 -10.59 -13.46 7.90
N LYS A 67 -11.61 -13.77 7.09
CA LYS A 67 -11.68 -15.05 6.36
C LYS A 67 -10.56 -15.16 5.34
N ILE A 68 -10.27 -14.08 4.62
CA ILE A 68 -9.21 -14.06 3.62
C ILE A 68 -7.83 -14.24 4.29
N CYS A 69 -7.56 -13.53 5.40
CA CYS A 69 -6.35 -13.71 6.19
C CYS A 69 -6.17 -15.16 6.67
N ARG A 70 -7.23 -15.76 7.23
CA ARG A 70 -7.20 -17.15 7.71
C ARG A 70 -6.96 -18.13 6.56
N TRP A 71 -7.64 -17.94 5.44
CA TRP A 71 -7.48 -18.76 4.25
C TRP A 71 -6.06 -18.65 3.68
N ALA A 72 -5.57 -17.43 3.45
CA ALA A 72 -4.24 -17.19 2.90
C ALA A 72 -3.14 -17.76 3.81
N GLN A 73 -3.25 -17.57 5.13
CA GLN A 73 -2.30 -18.17 6.07
C GLN A 73 -2.34 -19.70 6.04
N ARG A 74 -3.52 -20.31 5.86
CA ARG A 74 -3.66 -21.77 5.80
C ARG A 74 -3.03 -22.37 4.54
N PHE A 75 -3.20 -21.73 3.38
CA PHE A 75 -2.77 -22.28 2.10
C PHE A 75 -1.38 -21.82 1.66
N TRP A 76 -1.02 -20.58 1.96
CA TRP A 76 0.22 -19.95 1.48
C TRP A 76 1.23 -19.69 2.60
N GLY A 77 0.82 -19.84 3.86
CA GLY A 77 1.66 -19.57 5.02
C GLY A 77 2.55 -20.72 5.48
N ARG A 78 2.93 -21.63 4.57
CA ARG A 78 3.78 -22.79 4.91
C ARG A 78 5.15 -22.34 5.44
N ASP A 79 5.76 -21.37 4.76
CA ASP A 79 7.12 -20.93 5.03
C ASP A 79 7.16 -19.60 5.82
N GLY A 80 6.02 -19.16 6.37
CA GLY A 80 5.94 -17.95 7.18
C GLY A 80 4.56 -17.28 7.22
N LYS A 81 4.54 -16.08 7.78
CA LYS A 81 3.30 -15.28 7.90
C LYS A 81 2.95 -14.63 6.57
N VAL A 82 1.68 -14.72 6.17
CA VAL A 82 1.14 -13.98 5.03
C VAL A 82 0.44 -12.73 5.54
N LEU A 83 0.83 -11.56 5.06
CA LEU A 83 0.12 -10.31 5.37
C LEU A 83 -0.87 -10.01 4.27
N VAL A 84 -2.05 -9.53 4.65
CA VAL A 84 -3.15 -9.24 3.73
C VAL A 84 -3.59 -7.80 3.91
N THR A 85 -3.67 -7.05 2.82
CA THR A 85 -4.10 -5.64 2.82
C THR A 85 -5.18 -5.44 1.77
N LEU A 86 -6.31 -4.84 2.16
CA LEU A 86 -7.36 -4.43 1.22
C LEU A 86 -6.90 -3.17 0.49
N LEU A 87 -7.00 -3.17 -0.83
CA LEU A 87 -6.66 -2.02 -1.68
C LEU A 87 -7.91 -1.38 -2.32
N GLY A 88 -8.99 -2.14 -2.46
CA GLY A 88 -10.27 -1.67 -2.98
C GLY A 88 -11.35 -2.75 -2.86
N ASP A 89 -12.51 -2.52 -3.48
CA ASP A 89 -13.68 -3.40 -3.31
C ASP A 89 -13.43 -4.85 -3.72
N LEU A 90 -12.61 -5.07 -4.75
CA LEU A 90 -12.26 -6.39 -5.28
C LEU A 90 -10.75 -6.67 -5.25
N LEU A 91 -9.94 -5.66 -4.90
CA LEU A 91 -8.48 -5.73 -4.95
C LEU A 91 -7.90 -5.94 -3.57
N ILE A 92 -7.01 -6.90 -3.49
CA ILE A 92 -6.31 -7.27 -2.27
C ILE A 92 -4.83 -7.45 -2.58
N MET A 93 -3.99 -7.23 -1.59
CA MET A 93 -2.56 -7.48 -1.69
C MET A 93 -2.16 -8.48 -0.63
N PHE A 94 -1.35 -9.44 -1.06
CA PHE A 94 -0.75 -10.45 -0.21
C PHE A 94 0.75 -10.22 -0.16
N HIS A 95 1.33 -10.14 1.04
CA HIS A 95 2.77 -10.12 1.21
C HIS A 95 3.23 -11.47 1.75
N LEU A 96 4.08 -12.13 0.98
CA LEU A 96 4.58 -13.49 1.23
C LEU A 96 5.93 -13.43 1.94
N PRO A 97 6.28 -14.48 2.70
CA PRO A 97 7.50 -14.46 3.52
C PRO A 97 8.79 -14.43 2.70
N ASN A 98 8.79 -14.99 1.49
CA ASN A 98 9.96 -15.07 0.61
C ASN A 98 9.55 -15.21 -0.87
N SER A 99 10.53 -15.13 -1.77
CA SER A 99 10.32 -15.24 -3.22
C SER A 99 9.77 -16.59 -3.64
N ASP A 100 10.17 -17.67 -2.97
CA ASP A 100 9.77 -19.03 -3.36
C ASP A 100 8.29 -19.26 -3.06
N SER A 101 7.81 -18.80 -1.89
CA SER A 101 6.38 -18.79 -1.57
C SER A 101 5.60 -17.90 -2.54
N CYS A 102 6.15 -16.74 -2.92
CA CYS A 102 5.53 -15.84 -3.90
C CYS A 102 5.34 -16.53 -5.26
N ASN A 103 6.42 -17.10 -5.82
CA ASN A 103 6.40 -17.80 -7.10
C ASN A 103 5.48 -19.03 -7.04
N TRP A 104 5.53 -19.80 -5.96
CA TRP A 104 4.66 -20.96 -5.80
C TRP A 104 3.17 -20.57 -5.82
N VAL A 105 2.79 -19.49 -5.13
CA VAL A 105 1.41 -18.99 -5.15
C VAL A 105 0.99 -18.57 -6.56
N PHE A 106 1.87 -17.87 -7.28
CA PHE A 106 1.60 -17.42 -8.65
C PHE A 106 1.46 -18.60 -9.63
N GLU A 107 2.36 -19.59 -9.57
CA GLU A 107 2.40 -20.71 -10.51
C GLU A 107 1.32 -21.77 -10.27
N ASN A 108 0.81 -21.91 -9.04
CA ASN A 108 -0.14 -22.97 -8.67
C ASN A 108 -1.60 -22.51 -8.63
N GLY A 109 -1.89 -21.28 -9.08
CA GLY A 109 -3.26 -20.81 -9.29
C GLY A 109 -3.98 -21.54 -10.42
N PRO A 110 -5.29 -21.31 -10.63
CA PRO A 110 -6.14 -20.29 -10.01
C PRO A 110 -6.60 -20.66 -8.58
N TRP A 111 -6.93 -19.65 -7.79
CA TRP A 111 -7.28 -19.84 -6.38
C TRP A 111 -8.78 -19.63 -6.12
N HIS A 112 -9.26 -20.24 -5.03
CA HIS A 112 -10.62 -20.06 -4.54
C HIS A 112 -10.60 -19.84 -3.03
N CYS A 113 -11.10 -18.69 -2.58
CA CYS A 113 -11.24 -18.36 -1.17
C CYS A 113 -12.72 -18.32 -0.80
N GLU A 114 -13.17 -19.26 0.06
CA GLU A 114 -14.56 -19.37 0.53
C GLU A 114 -15.57 -19.41 -0.64
N GLY A 115 -15.24 -20.14 -1.71
CA GLY A 115 -16.09 -20.27 -2.90
C GLY A 115 -16.04 -19.08 -3.87
N ASN A 116 -15.21 -18.07 -3.61
CA ASN A 116 -15.01 -16.93 -4.51
C ASN A 116 -13.70 -17.12 -5.29
N PRO A 117 -13.73 -17.08 -6.64
CA PRO A 117 -12.52 -17.10 -7.46
C PRO A 117 -11.60 -15.92 -7.17
N LEU A 118 -10.31 -16.21 -7.05
CA LEU A 118 -9.24 -15.26 -6.79
C LEU A 118 -8.14 -15.46 -7.84
N PHE A 119 -7.85 -14.39 -8.58
CA PHE A 119 -6.74 -14.31 -9.53
C PHE A 119 -5.62 -13.47 -8.91
N VAL A 120 -4.39 -13.96 -8.99
CA VAL A 120 -3.16 -13.33 -8.45
C VAL A 120 -2.12 -13.21 -9.54
#